data_AF-A0A7M2X112-F1
#
_entry.id   AF-A0A7M2X112-F1
#
_cell.length_a   1.000
_cell.length_b   1.000
_cell.length_c   1.000
_cell.angle_alpha   90.00
_cell.angle_beta   90.00
_cell.angle_gamma   90.00
#
_symmetry.space_group_name_H-M   'P 1'
#
loop_
_entity.id
_entity.type
_entity.pdbx_description
1 polymer ?
#
loop_
_entity_poly.entity_id
_entity_poly.type
_entity_poly.pdbx_seq_one_letter_code
_entity_poly.pdbx_strand_id
1 'polypeptide(L)'
;MRFKITCGIAAIVGLALPMSSHGALVSWGTPQSIPNVNSVIASAGVTGLDGVDFGDSASGSTVVNNGSVNVNFTRMGFGTGSTALGNGISITSSGWTLDDPNSLNSILITSFGPVLDTKMGTSNTSASVTLSGLTIGTPYQVQIFSSSATADSFDTMTVSGSAAFGTHAAGAGKTIQGTFTANATTQALSFTASGGDTPAINALTIGTVPEPSSAIFGGLGVVGLVLGRRRK
;
A
#
# COMPACT_ATOMS: atom_id res chain seq x y z
N MET A 1 61.78 43.37 -5.72
CA MET A 1 61.16 42.28 -4.94
C MET A 1 59.93 41.78 -5.69
N ARG A 2 59.89 40.51 -6.09
CA ARG A 2 58.79 39.93 -6.88
C ARG A 2 57.91 39.08 -5.94
N PHE A 3 56.70 39.55 -5.65
CA PHE A 3 55.70 38.82 -4.87
C PHE A 3 55.01 37.79 -5.77
N LYS A 4 55.18 36.50 -5.47
CA LYS A 4 54.41 35.41 -6.07
C LYS A 4 53.18 35.15 -5.18
N ILE A 5 51.99 35.38 -5.72
CA ILE A 5 50.71 35.04 -5.09
C ILE A 5 50.35 33.62 -5.55
N THR A 6 50.50 32.65 -4.66
CA THR A 6 50.11 31.26 -4.90
C THR A 6 48.65 31.08 -4.53
N CYS A 7 47.79 30.85 -5.52
CA CYS A 7 46.36 30.64 -5.34
C CYS A 7 46.11 29.20 -4.87
N GLY A 8 45.64 29.02 -3.64
CA GLY A 8 45.30 27.72 -3.08
C GLY A 8 43.88 27.30 -3.48
N ILE A 9 43.77 26.19 -4.22
CA ILE A 9 42.48 25.55 -4.53
C ILE A 9 42.05 24.79 -3.26
N ALA A 10 41.03 25.30 -2.58
CA ALA A 10 40.39 24.60 -1.47
C ALA A 10 39.48 23.49 -2.03
N ALA A 11 39.91 22.24 -1.87
CA ALA A 11 39.08 21.07 -2.18
C ALA A 11 37.96 20.95 -1.13
N ILE A 12 36.72 21.19 -1.55
CA ILE A 12 35.53 20.89 -0.75
C ILE A 12 35.36 19.37 -0.77
N VAL A 13 35.83 18.70 0.28
CA VAL A 13 35.53 17.29 0.53
C VAL A 13 34.08 17.24 0.99
N GLY A 14 33.17 16.92 0.07
CA GLY A 14 31.76 16.67 0.39
C GLY A 14 31.66 15.44 1.30
N LEU A 15 31.32 15.67 2.58
CA LEU A 15 30.93 14.62 3.50
C LEU A 15 29.60 14.01 2.99
N ALA A 16 29.68 12.92 2.25
CA ALA A 16 28.51 12.10 1.94
C ALA A 16 28.09 11.39 3.23
N LEU A 17 27.14 11.99 3.97
CA LEU A 17 26.50 11.30 5.07
C LEU A 17 25.75 10.10 4.47
N PRO A 18 25.94 8.87 4.99
CA PRO A 18 25.19 7.72 4.53
C PRO A 18 23.71 7.98 4.84
N MET A 19 22.93 8.31 3.81
CA MET A 19 21.48 8.25 3.92
C MET A 19 21.12 6.78 4.05
N SER A 20 20.93 6.32 5.29
CA SER A 20 20.34 5.02 5.57
C SER A 20 19.02 4.93 4.81
N SER A 21 18.95 4.04 3.82
CA SER A 21 17.79 3.84 2.95
C SER A 21 16.66 3.16 3.74
N HIS A 22 16.03 3.91 4.64
CA HIS A 22 14.77 3.48 5.22
C HIS A 22 13.69 3.66 4.16
N GLY A 23 12.84 2.65 3.99
CA GLY A 23 11.63 2.79 3.17
C GLY A 23 10.81 4.00 3.62
N ALA A 24 9.95 4.51 2.74
CA ALA A 24 9.09 5.63 3.03
C ALA A 24 8.23 5.34 4.26
N LEU A 25 8.03 6.36 5.10
CA LEU A 25 7.10 6.27 6.21
C LEU A 25 5.68 6.19 5.65
N VAL A 26 4.93 5.15 6.03
CA VAL A 26 3.52 5.00 5.66
C VAL A 26 2.65 5.63 6.74
N SER A 27 1.83 6.60 6.34
CA SER A 27 0.81 7.21 7.20
C SER A 27 -0.46 6.38 7.12
N TRP A 28 -0.74 5.61 8.17
CA TRP A 28 -1.92 4.75 8.27
C TRP A 28 -3.13 5.49 8.84
N GLY A 29 -4.31 5.18 8.29
CA GLY A 29 -5.60 5.49 8.90
C GLY A 29 -5.93 4.51 10.03
N THR A 30 -7.14 4.64 10.57
CA THR A 30 -7.68 3.66 11.53
C THR A 30 -8.29 2.47 10.79
N PRO A 31 -8.14 1.23 11.29
CA PRO A 31 -8.86 0.09 10.74
C PRO A 31 -10.37 0.32 10.72
N GLN A 32 -11.00 0.00 9.60
CA GLN A 32 -12.43 0.16 9.37
C GLN A 32 -13.05 -1.21 9.04
N SER A 33 -14.28 -1.46 9.50
CA SER A 33 -15.08 -2.57 8.99
C SER A 33 -15.37 -2.37 7.51
N ILE A 34 -15.44 -3.44 6.74
CA ILE A 34 -15.86 -3.43 5.32
C ILE A 34 -17.40 -3.51 5.33
N PRO A 35 -18.13 -2.39 5.17
CA PRO A 35 -19.56 -2.35 5.45
C PRO A 35 -20.42 -3.06 4.40
N ASN A 36 -19.91 -3.24 3.18
CA ASN A 36 -20.61 -3.94 2.10
C ASN A 36 -19.66 -4.40 0.98
N VAL A 37 -20.25 -5.16 0.07
CA VAL A 37 -19.67 -5.95 -1.02
C VAL A 37 -18.88 -5.18 -2.08
N ASN A 38 -18.89 -3.84 -2.01
CA ASN A 38 -18.27 -2.98 -3.01
C ASN A 38 -17.15 -2.10 -2.46
N SER A 39 -16.77 -2.21 -1.19
CA SER A 39 -15.90 -1.20 -0.58
C SER A 39 -14.41 -1.54 -0.66
N VAL A 40 -13.81 -1.32 -1.83
CA VAL A 40 -12.41 -0.85 -1.83
C VAL A 40 -12.48 0.62 -1.44
N ILE A 41 -11.94 1.01 -0.29
CA ILE A 41 -12.17 2.38 0.17
C ILE A 41 -11.09 3.27 -0.46
N ALA A 42 -11.10 3.43 -1.78
CA ALA A 42 -10.18 4.32 -2.48
C ALA A 42 -10.37 5.76 -1.98
N SER A 43 -9.27 6.40 -1.57
CA SER A 43 -9.34 7.85 -1.30
C SER A 43 -9.71 8.59 -2.57
N ALA A 44 -10.43 9.70 -2.42
CA ALA A 44 -10.81 10.54 -3.55
C ALA A 44 -9.58 10.88 -4.42
N GLY A 45 -9.68 10.61 -5.72
CA GLY A 45 -8.65 10.91 -6.70
C GLY A 45 -7.66 9.78 -7.00
N VAL A 46 -7.63 8.68 -6.24
CA VAL A 46 -6.70 7.57 -6.51
C VAL A 46 -6.91 7.01 -7.92
N THR A 47 -5.82 6.83 -8.67
CA THR A 47 -5.83 6.29 -10.04
C THR A 47 -5.02 5.00 -10.12
N GLY A 48 -5.41 4.12 -11.07
CA GLY A 48 -4.72 2.84 -11.27
C GLY A 48 -4.75 1.97 -10.02
N LEU A 49 -5.89 1.84 -9.37
CA LEU A 49 -6.00 1.00 -8.20
C LEU A 49 -6.18 -0.45 -8.65
N ASP A 50 -5.14 -1.25 -8.48
CA ASP A 50 -5.18 -2.70 -8.67
C ASP A 50 -4.75 -3.38 -7.37
N GLY A 51 -5.04 -4.67 -7.27
CA GLY A 51 -4.69 -5.44 -6.11
C GLY A 51 -4.19 -6.83 -6.41
N VAL A 52 -3.88 -7.49 -5.32
CA VAL A 52 -3.53 -8.89 -5.26
C VAL A 52 -4.42 -9.51 -4.18
N ASP A 53 -5.12 -10.57 -4.55
CA ASP A 53 -5.72 -11.51 -3.60
C ASP A 53 -4.82 -12.74 -3.46
N PHE A 54 -4.88 -13.40 -2.32
CA PHE A 54 -4.08 -14.60 -2.06
C PHE A 54 -4.95 -15.85 -2.26
N GLY A 55 -4.38 -16.94 -2.76
CA GLY A 55 -5.12 -18.20 -2.95
C GLY A 55 -4.24 -19.35 -3.45
N ASP A 56 -4.81 -20.57 -3.40
CA ASP A 56 -4.06 -21.84 -3.46
C ASP A 56 -3.28 -22.02 -4.77
N SER A 57 -3.78 -21.38 -5.82
CA SER A 57 -3.30 -21.41 -7.18
C SER A 57 -2.98 -19.98 -7.61
N ALA A 58 -1.77 -19.75 -8.17
CA ALA A 58 -1.37 -18.45 -8.73
C ALA A 58 -2.07 -18.10 -10.07
N SER A 59 -3.30 -18.56 -10.24
CA SER A 59 -4.07 -18.45 -11.47
C SER A 59 -5.45 -17.90 -11.15
N GLY A 60 -5.74 -16.70 -11.64
CA GLY A 60 -7.05 -16.07 -11.47
C GLY A 60 -6.95 -14.56 -11.45
N SER A 61 -8.07 -13.91 -11.72
CA SER A 61 -8.24 -12.49 -11.55
C SER A 61 -9.68 -12.23 -11.13
N THR A 62 -9.87 -11.47 -10.07
CA THR A 62 -11.20 -11.06 -9.60
C THR A 62 -11.36 -9.57 -9.81
N VAL A 63 -12.39 -9.17 -10.56
CA VAL A 63 -12.73 -7.76 -10.72
C VAL A 63 -13.79 -7.38 -9.70
N VAL A 64 -13.47 -6.38 -8.89
CA VAL A 64 -14.36 -5.85 -7.87
C VAL A 64 -14.82 -4.48 -8.33
N ASN A 65 -16.14 -4.31 -8.45
CA ASN A 65 -16.71 -3.01 -8.75
C ASN A 65 -16.88 -2.23 -7.45
N ASN A 66 -16.14 -1.13 -7.34
CA ASN A 66 -16.22 -0.16 -6.25
C ASN A 66 -16.91 1.13 -6.71
N GLY A 67 -18.17 0.99 -7.13
CA GLY A 67 -19.00 2.09 -7.61
C GLY A 67 -18.56 2.61 -8.98
N SER A 68 -17.56 3.51 -8.98
CA SER A 68 -17.03 4.16 -10.20
C SER A 68 -15.66 3.66 -10.62
N VAL A 69 -15.03 2.80 -9.82
CA VAL A 69 -13.70 2.24 -10.09
C VAL A 69 -13.79 0.72 -10.06
N ASN A 70 -13.30 0.07 -11.11
CA ASN A 70 -13.06 -1.36 -11.10
C ASN A 70 -11.65 -1.61 -10.58
N VAL A 71 -11.52 -2.46 -9.57
CA VAL A 71 -10.23 -2.88 -9.02
C VAL A 71 -10.00 -4.32 -9.46
N ASN A 72 -8.90 -4.55 -10.18
CA ASN A 72 -8.53 -5.89 -10.59
C ASN A 72 -7.61 -6.52 -9.55
N PHE A 73 -8.04 -7.62 -8.94
CA PHE A 73 -7.23 -8.42 -8.03
C PHE A 73 -6.59 -9.56 -8.80
N THR A 74 -5.28 -9.54 -8.92
CA THR A 74 -4.52 -10.64 -9.53
C THR A 74 -4.16 -11.65 -8.46
N ARG A 75 -4.51 -12.92 -8.69
CA ARG A 75 -4.26 -13.98 -7.72
C ARG A 75 -2.78 -14.26 -7.56
N MET A 76 -2.26 -14.10 -6.34
CA MET A 76 -0.92 -14.52 -5.96
C MET A 76 -0.99 -15.89 -5.28
N GLY A 77 -0.17 -16.83 -5.76
CA GLY A 77 0.00 -18.12 -5.10
C GLY A 77 0.69 -17.98 -3.75
N PHE A 78 0.47 -18.94 -2.85
CA PHE A 78 1.11 -18.92 -1.54
C PHE A 78 2.60 -19.24 -1.58
N GLY A 79 3.27 -18.88 -0.49
CA GLY A 79 4.68 -19.17 -0.27
C GLY A 79 5.56 -17.92 -0.23
N THR A 80 6.77 -18.09 0.30
CA THR A 80 7.80 -17.05 0.28
C THR A 80 8.37 -16.91 -1.13
N GLY A 81 8.47 -15.67 -1.61
CA GLY A 81 8.95 -15.35 -2.96
C GLY A 81 7.86 -15.33 -4.03
N SER A 82 6.61 -15.64 -3.68
CA SER A 82 5.48 -15.51 -4.59
C SER A 82 5.31 -14.05 -5.01
N THR A 83 5.06 -13.84 -6.29
CA THR A 83 5.03 -12.51 -6.90
C THR A 83 3.78 -12.36 -7.76
N ALA A 84 3.14 -11.20 -7.68
CA ALA A 84 2.04 -10.80 -8.55
C ALA A 84 2.13 -9.30 -8.82
N LEU A 85 1.38 -8.82 -9.82
CA LEU A 85 1.38 -7.43 -10.25
C LEU A 85 0.07 -6.74 -9.83
N GLY A 86 0.20 -5.58 -9.19
CA GLY A 86 -0.88 -4.61 -9.01
C GLY A 86 -0.47 -3.27 -9.61
N ASN A 87 -1.12 -2.81 -10.68
CA ASN A 87 -0.87 -1.53 -11.34
C ASN A 87 0.60 -1.35 -11.77
N GLY A 88 1.20 -2.42 -12.30
CA GLY A 88 2.62 -2.45 -12.69
C GLY A 88 3.61 -2.49 -11.52
N ILE A 89 3.14 -2.46 -10.27
CA ILE A 89 3.94 -2.67 -9.08
C ILE A 89 4.01 -4.17 -8.78
N SER A 90 5.23 -4.68 -8.66
CA SER A 90 5.48 -6.05 -8.26
C SER A 90 5.32 -6.17 -6.75
N ILE A 91 4.48 -7.10 -6.32
CA ILE A 91 4.21 -7.41 -4.92
C ILE A 91 4.85 -8.77 -4.66
N THR A 92 5.79 -8.84 -3.72
CA THR A 92 6.49 -10.09 -3.37
C THR A 92 6.29 -10.43 -1.90
N SER A 93 5.85 -11.65 -1.61
CA SER A 93 5.62 -12.15 -0.26
C SER A 93 6.91 -12.70 0.39
N SER A 94 7.05 -12.57 1.71
CA SER A 94 8.12 -13.21 2.49
C SER A 94 7.65 -13.61 3.89
N GLY A 95 8.05 -14.80 4.36
CA GLY A 95 7.73 -15.28 5.71
C GLY A 95 6.32 -15.85 5.89
N TRP A 96 5.52 -15.89 4.82
CA TRP A 96 4.19 -16.49 4.78
C TRP A 96 4.29 -17.99 4.56
N THR A 97 3.60 -18.77 5.39
CA THR A 97 3.74 -20.23 5.46
C THR A 97 2.41 -20.97 5.54
N LEU A 98 1.30 -20.28 5.75
CA LEU A 98 -0.03 -20.87 5.88
C LEU A 98 -0.95 -20.35 4.78
N ASP A 99 -1.66 -21.30 4.18
CA ASP A 99 -2.88 -21.09 3.44
C ASP A 99 -4.01 -21.66 4.30
N ASP A 100 -5.00 -20.83 4.59
CA ASP A 100 -6.21 -21.30 5.24
C ASP A 100 -7.39 -20.81 4.38
N PRO A 101 -8.13 -21.73 3.73
CA PRO A 101 -9.37 -21.36 3.06
C PRO A 101 -10.28 -20.76 4.10
N ASN A 102 -10.53 -19.47 3.97
CA ASN A 102 -11.22 -18.67 4.96
C ASN A 102 -12.73 -18.91 4.91
N SER A 103 -13.16 -20.04 4.31
CA SER A 103 -14.49 -20.38 3.80
C SER A 103 -15.58 -19.46 4.35
N LEU A 104 -15.72 -18.29 3.72
CA LEU A 104 -16.66 -17.26 4.15
C LEU A 104 -18.07 -17.70 3.73
N ASN A 105 -18.56 -18.79 4.31
CA ASN A 105 -19.85 -19.42 4.03
C ASN A 105 -21.05 -18.60 4.53
N SER A 106 -20.85 -17.37 5.05
CA SER A 106 -21.94 -16.54 5.58
C SER A 106 -22.04 -15.15 4.92
N ILE A 107 -23.04 -15.03 4.05
CA ILE A 107 -24.01 -13.92 3.89
C ILE A 107 -23.54 -12.54 3.40
N LEU A 108 -22.25 -12.23 3.40
CA LEU A 108 -21.77 -10.99 2.80
C LEU A 108 -20.89 -11.34 1.62
N ILE A 109 -21.24 -10.83 0.44
CA ILE A 109 -20.34 -10.56 -0.69
C ILE A 109 -20.40 -11.51 -1.91
N THR A 110 -21.14 -11.11 -2.96
CA THR A 110 -21.16 -11.81 -4.25
C THR A 110 -20.03 -11.39 -5.22
N SER A 111 -19.40 -10.23 -5.05
CA SER A 111 -18.32 -9.72 -5.93
C SER A 111 -16.93 -9.66 -5.26
N PHE A 112 -16.84 -9.13 -4.03
CA PHE A 112 -15.62 -9.07 -3.22
C PHE A 112 -15.34 -10.36 -2.41
N GLY A 113 -16.25 -11.34 -2.44
CA GLY A 113 -16.19 -12.57 -1.66
C GLY A 113 -15.02 -13.43 -2.09
N PRO A 114 -14.83 -13.67 -3.40
CA PRO A 114 -13.68 -14.41 -3.91
C PRO A 114 -12.32 -13.77 -3.58
N VAL A 115 -12.27 -12.46 -3.31
CA VAL A 115 -11.05 -11.74 -2.88
C VAL A 115 -10.74 -11.97 -1.40
N LEU A 116 -11.77 -12.23 -0.58
CA LEU A 116 -11.64 -12.44 0.87
C LEU A 116 -11.74 -13.92 1.29
N ASP A 117 -12.04 -14.82 0.36
CA ASP A 117 -12.29 -16.23 0.65
C ASP A 117 -11.03 -17.00 1.02
N THR A 118 -9.85 -16.46 0.74
CA THR A 118 -8.59 -17.08 1.16
C THR A 118 -7.69 -16.04 1.83
N LYS A 119 -6.92 -16.48 2.83
CA LYS A 119 -5.93 -15.64 3.52
C LYS A 119 -4.55 -16.28 3.42
N MET A 120 -3.54 -15.44 3.25
CA MET A 120 -2.17 -15.85 3.57
C MET A 120 -1.94 -15.58 5.05
N GLY A 121 -1.37 -16.57 5.74
CA GLY A 121 -0.97 -16.47 7.14
C GLY A 121 0.44 -17.01 7.34
N THR A 122 0.90 -16.99 8.59
CA THR A 122 2.16 -17.63 8.97
C THR A 122 2.04 -18.20 10.36
N SER A 123 2.78 -19.28 10.66
CA SER A 123 2.94 -19.76 12.04
C SER A 123 3.95 -18.91 12.83
N ASN A 124 4.65 -18.00 12.16
CA ASN A 124 5.57 -17.05 12.78
C ASN A 124 4.81 -15.81 13.26
N THR A 125 5.41 -15.06 14.18
CA THR A 125 4.87 -13.78 14.65
C THR A 125 5.09 -12.63 13.66
N SER A 126 5.73 -12.88 12.52
CA SER A 126 6.03 -11.86 11.52
C SER A 126 6.08 -12.39 10.09
N ALA A 127 5.61 -11.57 9.14
CA ALA A 127 5.75 -11.76 7.70
C ALA A 127 5.89 -10.40 7.00
N SER A 128 6.16 -10.37 5.71
CA SER A 128 6.24 -9.11 4.97
C SER A 128 5.77 -9.21 3.53
N VAL A 129 5.41 -8.07 2.98
CA VAL A 129 5.17 -7.85 1.56
C VAL A 129 6.09 -6.74 1.07
N THR A 130 6.80 -6.98 -0.02
CA THR A 130 7.67 -6.00 -0.68
C THR A 130 7.01 -5.51 -1.95
N LEU A 131 6.77 -4.21 -2.02
CA LEU A 131 6.35 -3.49 -3.22
C LEU A 131 7.60 -3.08 -3.99
N SER A 132 7.67 -3.39 -5.29
CA SER A 132 8.81 -3.08 -6.16
C SER A 132 8.35 -2.46 -7.48
N GLY A 133 9.18 -1.57 -8.05
CA GLY A 133 8.82 -0.80 -9.25
C GLY A 133 8.16 0.54 -8.93
N LEU A 134 8.33 1.04 -7.70
CA LEU A 134 7.83 2.35 -7.30
C LEU A 134 8.60 3.48 -7.98
N THR A 135 7.91 4.56 -8.29
CA THR A 135 8.50 5.78 -8.83
C THR A 135 8.82 6.73 -7.67
N ILE A 136 10.11 7.07 -7.50
CA ILE A 136 10.56 7.98 -6.44
C ILE A 136 9.88 9.34 -6.59
N GLY A 137 9.37 9.88 -5.48
CA GLY A 137 8.62 11.14 -5.43
C GLY A 137 7.12 10.97 -5.66
N THR A 138 6.65 9.82 -6.17
CA THR A 138 5.22 9.58 -6.40
C THR A 138 4.52 9.18 -5.10
N PRO A 139 3.39 9.81 -4.75
CA PRO A 139 2.56 9.37 -3.64
C PRO A 139 1.69 8.16 -4.04
N TYR A 140 1.68 7.17 -3.16
CA TYR A 140 0.94 5.92 -3.30
C TYR A 140 -0.07 5.78 -2.17
N GLN A 141 -1.19 5.12 -2.48
CA GLN A 141 -2.11 4.57 -1.49
C GLN A 141 -1.99 3.05 -1.50
N VAL A 142 -1.86 2.47 -0.32
CA VAL A 142 -1.97 1.02 -0.09
C VAL A 142 -3.19 0.74 0.77
N GLN A 143 -3.87 -0.37 0.53
CA GLN A 143 -4.92 -0.87 1.41
C GLN A 143 -4.70 -2.34 1.66
N ILE A 144 -4.88 -2.75 2.91
CA ILE A 144 -4.76 -4.13 3.33
C ILE A 144 -6.13 -4.59 3.78
N PHE A 145 -6.50 -5.80 3.38
CA PHE A 145 -7.77 -6.43 3.72
C PHE A 145 -7.52 -7.67 4.56
N SER A 146 -8.30 -7.80 5.62
CA SER A 146 -8.32 -8.97 6.49
C SER A 146 -9.77 -9.35 6.76
N SER A 147 -10.05 -10.64 6.91
CA SER A 147 -11.37 -11.18 7.17
C SER A 147 -11.21 -12.55 7.82
N SER A 148 -12.25 -13.01 8.53
CA SER A 148 -12.29 -14.36 9.06
C SER A 148 -13.69 -14.95 8.95
N ALA A 149 -13.80 -16.24 8.61
CA ALA A 149 -15.07 -16.97 8.71
C ALA A 149 -15.53 -17.17 10.14
N THR A 150 -14.58 -17.29 11.07
CA THR A 150 -14.86 -17.41 12.50
C THR A 150 -14.66 -16.07 13.18
N ALA A 151 -15.18 -15.93 14.40
CA ALA A 151 -14.72 -14.86 15.27
C ALA A 151 -13.27 -15.20 15.63
N ASP A 152 -12.33 -14.66 14.88
CA ASP A 152 -10.90 -14.88 15.06
C ASP A 152 -10.23 -13.58 15.52
N SER A 153 -9.24 -13.71 16.39
CA SER A 153 -8.53 -12.60 16.97
C SER A 153 -7.32 -12.24 16.11
N PHE A 154 -7.55 -11.51 15.02
CA PHE A 154 -6.49 -10.67 14.43
C PHE A 154 -6.23 -9.40 15.26
N ASP A 155 -6.55 -9.46 16.55
CA ASP A 155 -6.64 -8.34 17.47
C ASP A 155 -5.32 -7.61 17.58
N THR A 156 -4.24 -8.38 17.53
CA THR A 156 -2.87 -7.88 17.70
C THR A 156 -2.12 -7.72 16.38
N MET A 157 -2.75 -8.04 15.24
CA MET A 157 -2.09 -7.90 13.95
C MET A 157 -1.88 -6.42 13.63
N THR A 158 -0.63 -6.06 13.35
CA THR A 158 -0.23 -4.74 12.87
C THR A 158 0.56 -4.85 11.57
N VAL A 159 0.48 -3.83 10.74
CA VAL A 159 1.49 -3.54 9.70
C VAL A 159 2.41 -2.42 10.18
N SER A 160 3.68 -2.39 9.77
CA SER A 160 4.69 -1.41 10.22
C SER A 160 4.16 0.01 10.32
N GLY A 161 4.06 0.53 11.55
CA GLY A 161 3.61 1.89 11.85
C GLY A 161 2.09 2.10 11.92
N SER A 162 1.29 1.04 11.83
CA SER A 162 -0.18 1.09 11.94
C SER A 162 -0.71 0.78 13.35
N ALA A 163 -1.98 1.11 13.57
CA ALA A 163 -2.75 0.54 14.67
C ALA A 163 -3.13 -0.92 14.38
N ALA A 164 -3.38 -1.70 15.44
CA ALA A 164 -3.80 -3.09 15.29
C ALA A 164 -5.21 -3.19 14.69
N PHE A 165 -5.44 -4.20 13.84
CA PHE A 165 -6.71 -4.39 13.13
C PHE A 165 -7.90 -4.62 14.08
N GLY A 166 -7.65 -5.20 15.26
CA GLY A 166 -8.68 -5.50 16.25
C GLY A 166 -9.60 -6.64 15.84
N THR A 167 -10.57 -6.94 16.69
CA THR A 167 -11.44 -8.13 16.55
C THR A 167 -12.36 -8.08 15.35
N HIS A 168 -12.46 -9.21 14.67
CA HIS A 168 -13.42 -9.44 13.58
C HIS A 168 -14.64 -10.17 14.12
N ALA A 169 -15.84 -9.74 13.71
CA ALA A 169 -17.00 -10.61 13.84
C ALA A 169 -16.88 -11.76 12.82
N ALA A 170 -17.49 -12.90 13.11
CA ALA A 170 -17.52 -14.02 12.17
C ALA A 170 -18.12 -13.58 10.81
N GLY A 171 -17.40 -13.85 9.72
CA GLY A 171 -17.77 -13.46 8.37
C GLY A 171 -17.55 -11.98 8.06
N ALA A 172 -16.98 -11.18 8.97
CA ALA A 172 -16.71 -9.77 8.75
C ALA A 172 -15.29 -9.54 8.21
N GLY A 173 -15.16 -8.56 7.33
CA GLY A 173 -13.88 -8.05 6.85
C GLY A 173 -13.54 -6.69 7.47
N LYS A 174 -12.25 -6.41 7.58
CA LYS A 174 -11.69 -5.10 7.90
C LYS A 174 -10.66 -4.69 6.87
N THR A 175 -10.49 -3.38 6.77
CA THR A 175 -9.44 -2.79 5.96
C THR A 175 -8.72 -1.69 6.72
N ILE A 176 -7.44 -1.51 6.42
CA ILE A 176 -6.67 -0.34 6.83
C ILE A 176 -6.00 0.26 5.59
N GLN A 177 -5.97 1.59 5.52
CA GLN A 177 -5.37 2.31 4.41
C GLN A 177 -4.13 3.05 4.87
N GLY A 178 -3.10 3.02 4.03
CA GLY A 178 -1.86 3.74 4.21
C GLY A 178 -1.59 4.63 3.00
N THR A 179 -0.96 5.77 3.25
CA THR A 179 -0.41 6.62 2.18
C THR A 179 1.06 6.89 2.43
N PHE A 180 1.87 6.92 1.37
CA PHE A 180 3.29 7.23 1.46
C PHE A 180 3.80 7.83 0.17
N THR A 181 4.88 8.63 0.25
CA THR A 181 5.62 9.10 -0.92
C THR A 181 6.85 8.23 -1.09
N ALA A 182 6.96 7.53 -2.22
CA ALA A 182 8.09 6.63 -2.44
C ALA A 182 9.42 7.40 -2.42
N ASN A 183 10.33 7.02 -1.54
CA ASN A 183 11.70 7.55 -1.47
C ASN A 183 12.73 6.55 -2.04
N ALA A 184 12.27 5.38 -2.47
CA ALA A 184 13.02 4.31 -3.10
C ALA A 184 12.13 3.59 -4.13
N THR A 185 12.73 2.74 -4.96
CA THR A 185 11.98 1.90 -5.92
C THR A 185 11.31 0.69 -5.27
N THR A 186 11.57 0.47 -3.98
CA THR A 186 11.00 -0.61 -3.18
C THR A 186 10.46 -0.09 -1.85
N GLN A 187 9.41 -0.72 -1.35
CA GLN A 187 8.82 -0.48 -0.03
C GLN A 187 8.45 -1.80 0.60
N ALA A 188 8.98 -2.07 1.79
CA ALA A 188 8.58 -3.23 2.59
C ALA A 188 7.43 -2.83 3.54
N LEU A 189 6.43 -3.69 3.64
CA LEU A 189 5.37 -3.67 4.62
C LEU A 189 5.54 -4.91 5.50
N SER A 190 5.93 -4.72 6.76
CA SER A 190 6.10 -5.83 7.70
C SER A 190 4.84 -5.98 8.52
N PHE A 191 4.37 -7.22 8.62
CA PHE A 191 3.23 -7.62 9.40
C PHE A 191 3.72 -8.34 10.64
N THR A 192 3.17 -7.99 11.79
CA THR A 192 3.46 -8.67 13.05
C THR A 192 2.18 -8.93 13.82
N ALA A 193 2.18 -9.99 14.63
CA ALA A 193 1.14 -10.27 15.60
C ALA A 193 1.78 -10.65 16.94
N SER A 194 1.01 -10.57 18.02
CA SER A 194 1.50 -10.84 19.38
C SER A 194 0.46 -11.63 20.17
N GLY A 195 0.73 -11.97 21.44
CA GLY A 195 -0.27 -12.66 22.27
C GLY A 195 -0.60 -14.10 21.86
N GLY A 196 0.19 -14.70 20.95
CA GLY A 196 -0.08 -16.03 20.39
C GLY A 196 -0.84 -16.00 19.06
N ASP A 197 -1.24 -14.81 18.60
CA ASP A 197 -1.85 -14.62 17.28
C ASP A 197 -0.81 -14.72 16.16
N THR A 198 -1.30 -14.89 14.95
CA THR A 198 -0.51 -14.88 13.72
C THR A 198 -1.01 -13.80 12.76
N PRO A 199 -0.13 -13.10 12.03
CA PRO A 199 -0.59 -12.15 11.03
C PRO A 199 -1.21 -12.90 9.86
N ALA A 200 -2.36 -12.43 9.40
CA ALA A 200 -3.01 -12.94 8.19
C ALA A 200 -3.72 -11.84 7.40
N ILE A 201 -3.58 -11.90 6.07
CA ILE A 201 -4.19 -10.94 5.14
C ILE A 201 -4.83 -11.69 3.98
N ASN A 202 -5.92 -11.14 3.46
CA ASN A 202 -6.66 -11.72 2.33
C ASN A 202 -6.32 -11.06 1.00
N ALA A 203 -6.10 -9.75 1.04
CA ALA A 203 -5.77 -8.99 -0.15
C ALA A 203 -5.01 -7.71 0.18
N LEU A 204 -4.36 -7.16 -0.84
CA LEU A 204 -3.71 -5.87 -0.80
C LEU A 204 -4.00 -5.12 -2.10
N THR A 205 -4.30 -3.83 -2.04
CA THR A 205 -4.38 -2.95 -3.22
C THR A 205 -3.32 -1.87 -3.16
N ILE A 206 -2.82 -1.46 -4.33
CA ILE A 206 -1.94 -0.30 -4.47
C ILE A 206 -2.38 0.56 -5.65
N GLY A 207 -2.35 1.88 -5.46
CA GLY A 207 -2.66 2.86 -6.49
C GLY A 207 -1.86 4.15 -6.28
N THR A 208 -1.84 5.00 -7.30
CA THR A 208 -1.21 6.32 -7.20
C THR A 208 -2.22 7.35 -6.72
N VAL A 209 -1.77 8.27 -5.87
CA VAL A 209 -2.56 9.44 -5.47
C VAL A 209 -2.13 10.60 -6.37
N PRO A 210 -3.02 11.25 -7.13
CA PRO A 210 -2.65 12.45 -7.85
C PRO A 210 -2.20 13.52 -6.85
N GLU A 211 -1.07 14.15 -7.11
CA GLU A 211 -0.70 15.34 -6.36
C GLU A 211 -1.83 16.38 -6.53
N PRO A 212 -2.30 17.04 -5.46
CA PRO A 212 -3.23 18.15 -5.57
C PRO A 212 -2.55 19.21 -6.42
N SER A 213 -2.98 19.28 -7.68
CA SER A 213 -2.18 19.87 -8.73
C SER A 213 -1.85 21.34 -8.47
N SER A 214 -0.57 21.64 -8.59
CA SER A 214 0.01 22.96 -8.86
C SER A 214 -0.64 23.69 -10.07
N ALA A 215 -1.60 23.05 -10.76
CA ALA A 215 -2.47 23.65 -11.77
C ALA A 215 -3.30 24.83 -11.22
N ILE A 216 -3.68 24.82 -9.94
CA ILE A 216 -4.36 25.96 -9.31
C ILE A 216 -3.43 27.19 -9.21
N PHE A 217 -2.13 27.00 -8.98
CA PHE A 217 -1.17 28.10 -8.91
C PHE A 217 -0.75 28.62 -10.29
N GLY A 218 -0.78 27.78 -11.34
CA GLY A 218 -0.58 28.22 -12.73
C GLY A 218 -1.70 29.13 -13.24
N GLY A 219 -2.95 28.90 -12.82
CA GLY A 219 -4.10 29.72 -13.23
C GLY A 219 -4.09 31.14 -12.65
N LEU A 220 -3.64 31.32 -11.42
CA LEU A 220 -3.53 32.64 -10.78
C LEU A 220 -2.41 33.49 -11.40
N GLY A 221 -1.34 32.87 -11.92
CA GLY A 221 -0.26 33.57 -12.61
C GLY A 221 -0.72 34.22 -13.93
N VAL A 222 -1.59 33.56 -14.69
CA VAL A 222 -2.09 34.07 -15.98
C VAL A 222 -3.14 35.15 -15.80
N VAL A 223 -4.04 35.03 -14.81
CA VAL A 223 -5.05 36.07 -14.51
C VAL A 223 -4.37 37.36 -14.03
N GLY A 224 -3.30 37.27 -13.22
CA GLY A 224 -2.50 38.43 -12.82
C GLY A 224 -1.81 39.13 -14.00
N LEU A 225 -1.28 38.37 -14.96
CA LEU A 225 -0.60 38.90 -16.16
C LEU A 225 -1.57 39.52 -17.19
N VAL A 226 -2.78 38.98 -17.30
CA VAL A 226 -3.84 39.51 -18.18
C VAL A 226 -4.45 40.79 -17.59
N LEU A 227 -4.63 40.88 -16.27
CA LEU A 227 -5.10 42.10 -15.60
C LEU A 227 -4.04 43.22 -15.57
N GLY A 228 -2.75 42.86 -15.50
CA GLY A 228 -1.64 43.82 -15.55
C GLY A 228 -1.44 44.49 -16.92
N ARG A 229 -1.86 43.83 -18.02
CA ARG A 229 -1.76 44.38 -19.38
C ARG A 229 -2.88 45.38 -19.74
N ARG A 230 -3.96 45.47 -18.97
CA ARG A 230 -5.07 46.42 -19.22
C ARG A 230 -4.95 47.75 -18.47
N ARG A 231 -3.87 47.98 -17.71
CA ARG A 231 -3.63 49.21 -16.93
C ARG A 231 -2.51 50.11 -17.47
N LYS A 232 -2.15 50.00 -18.75
CA LYS A 232 -1.30 50.99 -19.42
C LYS A 232 -2.01 51.55 -20.63
#